data_AF-A0A9E8MY07-F1
#
_entry.id   AF-A0A9E8MY07-F1
#
_cell.length_a   1.000
_cell.length_b   1.000
_cell.length_c   1.000
_cell.angle_alpha   90.00
_cell.angle_beta   90.00
_cell.angle_gamma   90.00
#
_symmetry.space_group_name_H-M   'P 1'
#
loop_
_entity.id
_entity.type
_entity.pdbx_description
1 polymer ?
#
loop_
_entity_poly.entity_id
_entity_poly.type
_entity_poly.pdbx_seq_one_letter_code
_entity_poly.pdbx_strand_id
1 'polypeptide(L)'
;MKKKTKRKKGDTKKTSLELFKKGKSVSQIAHERELNENTVSGHLASFIPTGEVKITDLISERHYNELKDIIPKHQFENLSDLKNQIDDKFSYAEIRLVMDSLK
;
A
#
# COMPACT_ATOMS: atom_id res chain seq x y z
N MET A 1 10.49 -15.02 -31.78
CA MET A 1 9.56 -15.34 -30.66
C MET A 1 9.66 -14.29 -29.56
N LYS A 2 8.53 -13.70 -29.14
CA LYS A 2 8.19 -13.22 -27.78
C LYS A 2 6.83 -12.51 -27.86
N LYS A 3 5.75 -13.28 -27.75
CA LYS A 3 4.38 -12.74 -27.65
C LYS A 3 4.30 -11.94 -26.34
N LYS A 4 4.33 -10.61 -26.44
CA LYS A 4 3.92 -9.71 -25.36
C LYS A 4 2.42 -9.91 -25.13
N THR A 5 2.08 -10.90 -24.30
CA THR A 5 0.70 -11.05 -23.85
C THR A 5 0.37 -9.80 -23.05
N LYS A 6 -0.70 -9.10 -23.46
CA LYS A 6 -1.30 -8.02 -22.66
C LYS A 6 -1.72 -8.66 -21.33
N ARG A 7 -0.84 -8.66 -20.32
CA ARG A 7 -1.21 -9.03 -18.95
C ARG A 7 -2.32 -8.06 -18.58
N LYS A 8 -3.55 -8.58 -18.52
CA LYS A 8 -4.72 -7.81 -18.08
C LYS A 8 -4.34 -7.18 -16.73
N LYS A 9 -4.58 -5.89 -16.52
CA LYS A 9 -4.23 -5.14 -15.29
C LYS A 9 -4.63 -5.82 -13.97
N GLY A 10 -5.55 -6.78 -13.99
CA GLY A 10 -5.90 -7.62 -12.83
C GLY A 10 -4.80 -8.60 -12.41
N ASP A 11 -3.98 -9.08 -13.34
CA ASP A 11 -2.92 -10.06 -13.08
C ASP A 11 -1.82 -9.47 -12.18
N THR A 12 -1.48 -8.20 -12.42
CA THR A 12 -0.44 -7.50 -11.65
C THR A 12 -0.83 -7.24 -10.21
N LYS A 13 -2.12 -7.02 -9.90
CA LYS A 13 -2.58 -6.89 -8.51
C LYS A 13 -2.56 -8.24 -7.80
N LYS A 14 -3.06 -9.29 -8.46
CA LYS A 14 -3.08 -10.67 -7.93
C LYS A 14 -1.69 -11.18 -7.58
N THR A 15 -0.68 -10.91 -8.40
CA THR A 15 0.70 -11.32 -8.05
C THR A 15 1.18 -10.70 -6.74
N SER A 16 0.89 -9.40 -6.48
CA SER A 16 1.22 -8.78 -5.19
C SER A 16 0.48 -9.46 -4.04
N LEU A 17 -0.80 -9.77 -4.23
CA LEU A 17 -1.61 -10.46 -3.24
C LEU A 17 -1.07 -11.86 -2.92
N GLU A 18 -0.71 -12.66 -3.93
CA GLU A 18 -0.17 -14.00 -3.74
C GLU A 18 1.14 -13.97 -2.95
N LEU A 19 2.03 -13.02 -3.25
CA LEU A 19 3.29 -12.86 -2.50
C LEU A 19 3.03 -12.42 -1.06
N PHE A 20 2.07 -11.53 -0.85
CA PHE A 20 1.65 -11.11 0.49
C PHE A 20 1.08 -12.28 1.30
N LYS A 21 0.19 -13.09 0.70
CA LYS A 21 -0.36 -14.32 1.32
C LYS A 21 0.70 -15.39 1.60
N LYS A 22 1.86 -15.34 0.93
CA LYS A 22 3.03 -16.17 1.24
C LYS A 22 3.84 -15.65 2.44
N GLY A 23 3.38 -14.59 3.11
CA GLY A 23 4.04 -13.99 4.27
C GLY A 23 5.11 -12.95 3.92
N LYS A 24 5.18 -12.48 2.67
CA LYS A 24 6.11 -11.41 2.30
C LYS A 24 5.55 -10.04 2.69
N SER A 25 6.41 -9.19 3.22
CA SER A 25 6.09 -7.79 3.50
C SER A 25 5.96 -6.97 2.21
N VAL A 26 5.28 -5.82 2.28
CA VAL A 26 5.15 -4.86 1.18
C VAL A 26 6.52 -4.51 0.58
N SER A 27 7.52 -4.27 1.42
CA SER A 27 8.89 -3.95 1.02
C SER A 27 9.56 -5.07 0.23
N GLN A 28 9.41 -6.32 0.69
CA GLN A 28 9.94 -7.48 -0.01
C GLN A 28 9.25 -7.69 -1.36
N ILE A 29 7.93 -7.50 -1.43
CA ILE A 29 7.17 -7.61 -2.67
C ILE A 29 7.58 -6.50 -3.65
N ALA A 30 7.78 -5.28 -3.14
CA ALA A 30 8.27 -4.14 -3.93
C ALA A 30 9.63 -4.46 -4.54
N HIS A 31 10.58 -4.92 -3.72
CA HIS A 31 11.90 -5.32 -4.17
C HIS A 31 11.86 -6.48 -5.19
N GLU A 32 11.15 -7.56 -4.89
CA GLU A 32 11.08 -8.75 -5.75
C GLU A 32 10.42 -8.48 -7.12
N ARG A 33 9.49 -7.52 -7.15
CA ARG A 33 8.76 -7.17 -8.38
C ARG A 33 9.35 -5.95 -9.09
N GLU A 34 10.41 -5.37 -8.55
CA GLU A 34 10.97 -4.09 -9.01
C GLU A 34 9.89 -2.99 -9.09
N LEU A 35 9.02 -2.96 -8.07
CA LEU A 35 7.93 -1.99 -7.91
C LEU A 35 8.20 -1.09 -6.70
N ASN A 36 7.56 0.08 -6.69
CA ASN A 36 7.53 0.92 -5.49
C ASN A 36 6.57 0.35 -4.44
N GLU A 37 6.92 0.49 -3.16
CA GLU A 37 6.07 0.08 -2.02
C GLU A 37 4.69 0.74 -2.06
N ASN A 38 4.62 1.99 -2.52
CA ASN A 38 3.37 2.71 -2.77
C ASN A 38 2.46 2.00 -3.79
N THR A 39 3.05 1.45 -4.85
CA THR A 39 2.33 0.71 -5.89
C THR A 39 1.83 -0.63 -5.34
N VAL A 40 2.67 -1.33 -4.57
CA VAL A 40 2.31 -2.60 -3.93
C VAL A 40 1.19 -2.39 -2.90
N SER A 41 1.32 -1.37 -2.05
CA SER A 41 0.30 -1.03 -1.05
C SER A 41 -1.03 -0.69 -1.71
N GLY A 42 -1.02 0.11 -2.78
CA GLY A 42 -2.22 0.39 -3.56
C GLY A 42 -2.83 -0.86 -4.24
N HIS A 43 -2.00 -1.81 -4.68
CA HIS A 43 -2.50 -3.10 -5.16
C HIS A 43 -3.20 -3.88 -4.04
N LEU A 44 -2.58 -3.96 -2.86
CA LEU A 44 -3.10 -4.69 -1.69
C LEU A 44 -4.36 -4.02 -1.12
N ALA A 45 -4.41 -2.69 -1.11
CA ALA A 45 -5.57 -1.91 -0.66
C ALA A 45 -6.84 -2.25 -1.45
N SER A 46 -6.70 -2.52 -2.76
CA SER A 46 -7.83 -2.94 -3.61
C SER A 46 -8.48 -4.27 -3.17
N PHE A 47 -7.80 -5.06 -2.35
CA PHE A 47 -8.25 -6.36 -1.84
C PHE A 47 -8.75 -6.31 -0.38
N ILE A 48 -8.69 -5.14 0.26
CA ILE A 48 -9.30 -4.90 1.56
C ILE A 48 -10.82 -5.04 1.52
N PRO A 49 -11.55 -4.38 0.59
CA PRO A 49 -13.01 -4.51 0.54
C PRO A 49 -13.49 -5.92 0.18
N THR A 50 -12.64 -6.71 -0.49
CA THR A 50 -12.95 -8.11 -0.81
C THR A 50 -12.63 -9.07 0.34
N GLY A 51 -11.97 -8.59 1.42
CA GLY A 51 -11.58 -9.39 2.57
C GLY A 51 -10.38 -10.30 2.34
N GLU A 52 -9.66 -10.18 1.21
CA GLU A 52 -8.49 -11.02 0.94
C GLU A 52 -7.23 -10.52 1.65
N VAL A 53 -7.21 -9.24 2.03
CA VAL A 53 -6.15 -8.58 2.82
C VAL A 53 -6.83 -7.77 3.91
N LYS A 54 -6.38 -7.85 5.15
CA LYS A 54 -6.86 -6.92 6.18
C LYS A 54 -5.92 -5.72 6.23
N ILE A 55 -6.48 -4.55 6.50
CA ILE A 55 -5.66 -3.35 6.71
C ILE A 55 -4.66 -3.56 7.86
N THR A 56 -5.05 -4.31 8.89
CA THR A 56 -4.20 -4.66 10.04
C THR A 56 -3.03 -5.58 9.70
N ASP A 57 -3.07 -6.28 8.57
CA ASP A 57 -1.93 -7.09 8.10
C ASP A 57 -0.86 -6.22 7.40
N LEU A 58 -1.26 -5.03 6.93
CA LEU A 58 -0.39 -4.10 6.20
C LEU A 58 0.18 -3.01 7.11
N ILE A 59 -0.59 -2.59 8.10
CA ILE A 59 -0.24 -1.53 9.03
C ILE A 59 -0.72 -1.93 10.43
N SER A 60 0.09 -1.61 11.45
CA SER A 60 -0.33 -1.83 12.85
C SER A 60 -1.52 -0.94 13.20
N GLU A 61 -2.45 -1.45 14.02
CA GLU A 61 -3.64 -0.68 14.44
C GLU A 61 -3.29 0.67 15.06
N ARG A 62 -2.17 0.75 15.79
CA ARG A 62 -1.65 2.00 16.34
C ARG A 62 -1.31 3.01 15.25
N HIS A 63 -0.53 2.60 14.25
CA HIS A 63 -0.15 3.48 13.14
C HIS A 63 -1.35 3.86 12.28
N TYR A 64 -2.27 2.92 12.06
CA TYR A 64 -3.51 3.19 11.34
C TYR A 64 -4.32 4.28 12.04
N ASN A 65 -4.56 4.16 13.35
CA ASN A 65 -5.32 5.16 14.10
C ASN A 65 -4.60 6.52 14.15
N GLU A 66 -3.29 6.55 14.33
CA GLU A 66 -2.53 7.81 14.28
C GLU A 66 -2.65 8.47 12.90
N LEU A 67 -2.38 7.75 11.81
CA LEU A 67 -2.49 8.31 10.46
C LEU A 67 -3.92 8.71 10.11
N LYS A 68 -4.92 7.94 10.55
CA LYS A 68 -6.34 8.22 10.32
C LYS A 68 -6.76 9.56 10.94
N ASP A 69 -6.17 9.91 12.08
CA ASP A 69 -6.42 11.18 12.77
C ASP A 69 -5.56 12.33 12.22
N ILE A 70 -4.30 12.04 11.86
CA ILE A 70 -3.35 13.03 11.35
C ILE A 70 -3.69 13.46 9.91
N ILE A 71 -3.95 12.53 8.99
CA ILE A 71 -4.20 12.81 7.56
C ILE A 71 -5.26 13.91 7.35
N PRO A 72 -6.47 13.85 7.94
CA PRO A 72 -7.49 14.87 7.73
C PRO A 72 -7.20 16.20 8.46
N LYS A 73 -6.30 16.21 9.46
CA LYS A 73 -5.90 17.42 10.20
C LYS A 73 -4.82 18.21 9.49
N HIS A 74 -4.06 17.55 8.63
CA HIS A 74 -2.98 18.17 7.87
C HIS A 74 -3.45 18.49 6.46
N GLN A 75 -3.15 19.70 6.00
CA GLN A 75 -3.22 20.03 4.56
C GLN A 75 -1.87 19.72 3.94
N PHE A 76 -1.90 18.94 2.87
CA PHE A 76 -0.71 18.52 2.14
C PHE A 76 -1.00 18.45 0.64
N GLU A 77 -0.02 18.82 -0.17
CA GLU A 77 -0.17 18.78 -1.63
C GLU A 77 0.15 17.39 -2.21
N ASN A 78 1.02 16.64 -1.54
CA ASN A 78 1.47 15.33 -1.98
C ASN A 78 1.94 14.46 -0.80
N LEU A 79 2.19 13.18 -1.04
CA LEU A 79 2.60 12.24 0.01
C LEU A 79 3.94 12.59 0.66
N SER A 80 4.87 13.17 -0.09
CA SER A 80 6.18 13.58 0.45
C SER A 80 6.04 14.76 1.39
N ASP A 81 5.16 15.71 1.06
CA ASP A 81 4.82 16.82 1.93
C ASP A 81 4.22 16.33 3.25
N LEU A 82 3.18 15.48 3.21
CA LEU A 82 2.62 14.88 4.42
C LEU A 82 3.68 14.10 5.21
N LYS A 83 4.50 13.29 4.55
CA LYS A 83 5.59 12.52 5.18
C LYS A 83 6.56 13.42 5.95
N ASN A 84 6.89 14.60 5.42
CA ASN A 84 7.77 15.57 6.08
C ASN A 84 7.09 16.29 7.25
N GLN A 85 5.76 16.42 7.23
CA GLN A 85 4.99 17.03 8.32
C GLN A 85 4.78 16.09 9.51
N ILE A 86 4.85 14.77 9.28
CA ILE A 86 4.57 13.75 10.29
C ILE A 86 5.85 13.01 10.72
N ASP A 87 5.71 12.17 11.73
CA ASP A 87 6.83 11.41 12.28
C ASP A 87 7.46 10.45 11.26
N ASP A 88 8.80 10.33 11.26
CA ASP A 88 9.49 9.53 10.26
C ASP A 88 9.20 8.02 10.38
N LYS A 89 8.65 7.59 11.53
CA LYS A 89 8.22 6.20 11.79
C LYS A 89 7.22 5.63 10.78
N PHE A 90 6.45 6.48 10.09
CA PHE A 90 5.45 6.04 9.12
C PHE A 90 6.07 5.90 7.73
N SER A 91 5.88 4.76 7.08
CA SER A 91 6.29 4.58 5.68
C SER A 91 5.34 5.25 4.70
N TYR A 92 5.83 5.61 3.51
CA TYR A 92 4.98 6.13 2.42
C TYR A 92 3.84 5.17 2.07
N ALA A 93 4.12 3.86 2.14
CA ALA A 93 3.16 2.78 1.96
C ALA A 93 1.98 2.88 2.95
N GLU A 94 2.28 3.03 4.23
CA GLU A 94 1.29 3.18 5.31
C GLU A 94 0.44 4.44 5.11
N ILE A 95 1.06 5.58 4.86
CA ILE A 95 0.35 6.85 4.62
C ILE A 95 -0.63 6.71 3.46
N ARG A 96 -0.16 6.14 2.34
CA ARG A 96 -1.00 5.95 1.15
C ARG A 96 -2.13 4.95 1.40
N LEU A 97 -1.87 3.91 2.19
CA LEU A 97 -2.86 2.91 2.54
C LEU A 97 -4.01 3.53 3.35
N VAL A 98 -3.68 4.31 4.39
CA VAL A 98 -4.71 4.97 5.20
C VAL A 98 -5.46 6.00 4.37
N MET A 99 -4.76 6.78 3.53
CA MET A 99 -5.38 7.74 2.63
C MET A 99 -6.38 7.09 1.67
N ASP A 100 -6.07 5.90 1.13
CA ASP A 100 -7.00 5.17 0.26
C ASP A 100 -8.20 4.59 1.05
N SER A 101 -7.99 4.20 2.31
CA SER A 101 -9.08 3.75 3.19
C SER A 101 -10.03 4.85 3.67
N LEU A 102 -9.61 6.12 3.58
CA LEU A 102 -10.40 7.30 3.96
C LEU A 102 -11.27 7.84 2.81
N LYS A 103 -11.09 7.34 1.58
CA LYS A 103 -11.92 7.67 0.42
C LYS A 103 -13.25 6.94 0.47
#